data_AF-S7WX04-F1
#
_entry.id   AF-S7WX04-F1
#
_cell.length_a   1.000
_cell.length_b   1.000
_cell.length_c   1.000
_cell.angle_alpha   90.00
_cell.angle_beta   90.00
_cell.angle_gamma   90.00
#
_symmetry.space_group_name_H-M   'P 1'
#
loop_
_entity.id
_entity.type
_entity.pdbx_description
1 polymer ?
#
loop_
_entity_poly.entity_id
_entity_poly.type
_entity_poly.pdbx_seq_one_letter_code
_entity_poly.pdbx_strand_id
1 'polypeptide(L)'
;MTTKRHIIFLLLVTILLATSCGDQILKTINKNIGNSRFDFSSIENKFEYSDQAEFSIDTIQWDKRKDFYTKLDSLEFFQIYQDTAKKEYLGQYSESIDNDFFYSKQKSKRGLWEFTILTQREGEYCDRILYNIYALDGKLISSFRVAGSCGDGGYYETSSGKFLNDSTYELFSEDNYKTEDVEKPNIITYSKTLTIIKPNGTIAQTDMTLKTETK
;
A
#
# COMPACT_ATOMS: atom_id res chain seq x y z
N MET A 1 -26.29 -31.12 41.87
CA MET A 1 -26.69 -30.34 40.68
C MET A 1 -26.03 -28.95 40.68
N THR A 2 -24.72 -28.85 40.93
CA THR A 2 -24.02 -27.59 41.27
C THR A 2 -22.73 -27.35 40.46
N THR A 3 -22.20 -28.37 39.78
CA THR A 3 -20.94 -28.30 39.02
C THR A 3 -21.06 -27.63 37.65
N LYS A 4 -22.23 -27.65 36.99
CA LYS A 4 -22.42 -27.00 35.67
C LYS A 4 -22.45 -25.46 35.73
N ARG A 5 -22.79 -24.85 36.87
CA ARG A 5 -22.87 -23.37 37.01
C ARG A 5 -21.51 -22.69 37.14
N HIS A 6 -20.50 -23.40 37.66
CA HIS A 6 -19.17 -22.82 37.89
C HIS A 6 -18.33 -22.77 36.61
N ILE A 7 -18.54 -23.72 35.70
CA ILE A 7 -17.83 -23.78 34.40
C ILE A 7 -18.26 -22.64 33.47
N ILE A 8 -19.54 -22.28 33.46
CA ILE A 8 -20.07 -21.17 32.64
C ILE A 8 -19.53 -19.81 33.12
N PHE A 9 -19.37 -19.63 34.44
CA PHE A 9 -18.85 -18.39 35.00
C PHE A 9 -17.36 -18.20 34.71
N LEU A 10 -16.55 -19.27 34.74
CA LEU A 10 -15.13 -19.20 34.37
C LEU A 10 -14.94 -18.87 32.89
N LEU A 11 -15.77 -19.42 31.99
CA LEU A 11 -15.70 -19.18 30.54
C LEU A 11 -16.04 -17.72 30.19
N LEU A 12 -17.02 -17.13 30.88
CA LEU A 12 -17.42 -15.73 30.70
C LEU A 12 -16.33 -14.75 31.16
N VAL A 13 -15.63 -15.05 32.26
CA VAL A 13 -14.52 -14.22 32.76
C VAL A 13 -13.32 -14.27 31.81
N THR A 14 -13.01 -15.40 31.18
CA THR A 14 -11.94 -15.49 30.17
C THR A 14 -12.27 -14.73 28.88
N ILE A 15 -13.54 -14.69 28.46
CA ILE A 15 -13.96 -13.92 27.27
C ILE A 15 -13.92 -12.41 27.55
N LEU A 16 -14.28 -11.97 28.76
CA LEU A 16 -14.22 -10.57 29.18
C LEU A 16 -12.78 -10.04 29.38
N LEU A 17 -11.82 -10.91 29.69
CA LEU A 17 -10.40 -10.53 29.80
C LEU A 17 -9.69 -10.48 28.44
N ALA A 18 -10.15 -11.24 27.44
CA ALA A 18 -9.58 -11.21 26.09
C ALA A 18 -9.94 -9.92 25.32
N THR A 19 -11.11 -9.33 25.56
CA THR A 19 -11.55 -8.10 24.87
C THR A 19 -10.88 -6.84 25.42
N SER A 20 -10.34 -6.86 26.64
CA SER A 20 -9.66 -5.70 27.25
C SER A 20 -8.26 -5.42 26.69
N CYS A 21 -7.61 -6.41 26.07
CA CYS A 21 -6.22 -6.26 25.61
C CYS A 21 -6.14 -5.52 24.26
N GLY A 22 -7.04 -5.82 23.32
CA GLY A 22 -7.11 -5.15 22.02
C GLY A 22 -7.41 -3.65 22.12
N ASP A 23 -8.33 -3.27 23.02
CA ASP A 23 -8.72 -1.87 23.22
C ASP A 23 -7.60 -1.00 23.81
N GLN A 24 -6.73 -1.55 24.65
CA GLN A 24 -5.59 -0.81 25.23
C GLN A 24 -4.45 -0.63 24.22
N ILE A 25 -4.21 -1.62 23.36
CA ILE A 25 -3.24 -1.53 22.26
C ILE A 25 -3.70 -0.45 21.28
N LEU A 26 -4.97 -0.47 20.88
CA LEU A 26 -5.57 0.54 20.00
C LEU A 26 -5.52 1.96 20.60
N LYS A 27 -5.76 2.13 21.91
CA LYS A 27 -5.64 3.44 22.59
C LYS A 27 -4.20 3.95 22.65
N THR A 28 -3.23 3.08 22.93
CA THR A 28 -1.81 3.42 22.99
C THR A 28 -1.27 3.80 21.61
N ILE A 29 -1.67 3.04 20.59
CA ILE A 29 -1.37 3.31 19.18
C ILE A 29 -2.00 4.66 18.77
N ASN A 30 -3.28 4.91 19.04
CA ASN A 30 -3.94 6.19 18.70
C ASN A 30 -3.30 7.42 19.36
N LYS A 31 -2.79 7.31 20.59
CA LYS A 31 -2.10 8.42 21.28
C LYS A 31 -0.73 8.72 20.64
N ASN A 32 -0.08 7.72 20.04
CA ASN A 32 1.23 7.84 19.44
C ASN A 32 1.21 8.17 17.94
N ILE A 33 0.22 7.71 17.16
CA ILE A 33 0.20 7.92 15.68
C ILE A 33 0.01 9.39 15.31
N GLY A 34 -0.77 10.16 16.09
CA GLY A 34 -1.01 11.59 15.79
C GLY A 34 0.26 12.45 15.73
N ASN A 35 1.40 11.92 16.21
CA ASN A 35 2.73 12.51 16.12
C ASN A 35 3.83 11.49 15.74
N SER A 36 3.48 10.28 15.24
CA SER A 36 4.48 9.24 15.00
C SER A 36 5.28 9.56 13.75
N ARG A 37 6.48 10.11 13.96
CA ARG A 37 7.49 10.22 12.94
C ARG A 37 7.96 8.83 12.53
N PHE A 38 8.13 8.62 11.23
CA PHE A 38 8.65 7.36 10.72
C PHE A 38 10.13 7.20 11.10
N ASP A 39 10.50 6.07 11.71
CA ASP A 39 11.89 5.76 12.08
C ASP A 39 12.58 4.91 11.00
N PHE A 40 13.35 5.58 10.15
CA PHE A 40 14.07 4.95 9.03
C PHE A 40 15.20 4.02 9.46
N SER A 41 15.75 4.19 10.66
CA SER A 41 16.92 3.41 11.09
C SER A 41 16.60 1.92 11.24
N SER A 42 15.33 1.60 11.51
CA SER A 42 14.85 0.25 11.76
C SER A 42 14.51 -0.56 10.49
N ILE A 43 14.46 0.08 9.32
CA ILE A 43 13.91 -0.54 8.10
C ILE A 43 14.90 -0.63 6.93
N GLU A 44 16.12 -0.13 7.08
CA GLU A 44 17.08 -0.02 5.97
C GLU A 44 17.36 -1.38 5.29
N ASN A 45 17.40 -2.46 6.07
CA ASN A 45 17.67 -3.81 5.57
C ASN A 45 16.39 -4.60 5.21
N LYS A 46 15.22 -3.96 5.20
CA LYS A 46 13.92 -4.62 4.90
C LYS A 46 13.53 -4.56 3.43
N PHE A 47 14.19 -3.71 2.64
CA PHE A 47 13.93 -3.54 1.22
C PHE A 47 14.66 -4.59 0.39
N GLU A 48 13.96 -5.16 -0.58
CA GLU A 48 14.54 -6.12 -1.52
C GLU A 48 15.35 -5.42 -2.61
N TYR A 49 14.83 -4.31 -3.14
CA TYR A 49 15.47 -3.58 -4.22
C TYR A 49 16.03 -2.23 -3.75
N SER A 50 16.96 -1.67 -4.53
CA SER A 50 17.47 -0.31 -4.33
C SER A 50 17.62 0.44 -5.65
N ASP A 51 17.38 1.76 -5.63
CA ASP A 51 17.71 2.69 -6.71
C ASP A 51 17.08 2.32 -8.06
N GLN A 52 15.82 1.89 -8.03
CA GLN A 52 15.07 1.52 -9.22
C GLN A 52 14.66 2.75 -10.03
N ALA A 53 15.02 2.74 -11.31
CA ALA A 53 14.57 3.74 -12.27
C ALA A 53 13.24 3.37 -12.94
N GLU A 54 12.88 2.09 -12.94
CA GLU A 54 11.71 1.53 -13.63
C GLU A 54 10.92 0.64 -12.67
N PHE A 55 9.59 0.69 -12.76
CA PHE A 55 8.69 -0.05 -11.90
C PHE A 55 7.62 -0.76 -12.72
N SER A 56 7.39 -2.02 -12.38
CA SER A 56 6.28 -2.84 -12.86
C SER A 56 5.87 -3.79 -11.73
N ILE A 57 4.61 -4.25 -11.73
CA ILE A 57 4.20 -5.32 -10.82
C ILE A 57 4.89 -6.61 -11.28
N ASP A 58 5.54 -7.29 -10.34
CA ASP A 58 6.20 -8.57 -10.61
C ASP A 58 5.21 -9.68 -10.97
N THR A 59 5.74 -10.79 -11.47
CA THR A 59 4.97 -12.00 -11.77
C THR A 59 4.90 -12.97 -10.59
N ILE A 60 5.31 -12.55 -9.39
CA ILE A 60 5.30 -13.39 -8.19
C ILE A 60 3.85 -13.59 -7.78
N GLN A 61 3.46 -14.85 -7.55
CA GLN A 61 2.12 -15.19 -7.09
C GLN A 61 1.86 -14.53 -5.72
N TRP A 62 0.64 -14.00 -5.54
CA TRP A 62 0.21 -13.27 -4.34
C TRP A 62 0.59 -13.96 -3.03
N ASP A 63 0.37 -15.27 -2.95
CA ASP A 63 0.62 -16.08 -1.76
C ASP A 63 2.11 -16.28 -1.43
N LYS A 64 2.99 -16.14 -2.44
CA LYS A 64 4.44 -16.33 -2.33
C LYS A 64 5.21 -15.05 -2.03
N ARG A 65 4.59 -13.88 -2.19
CA ARG A 65 5.26 -12.60 -1.96
C ARG A 65 5.77 -12.41 -0.54
N LYS A 66 5.10 -13.00 0.47
CA LYS A 66 5.56 -12.98 1.87
C LYS A 66 6.88 -13.72 2.11
N ASP A 67 7.26 -14.62 1.21
CA ASP A 67 8.53 -15.35 1.29
C ASP A 67 9.67 -14.59 0.60
N PHE A 68 9.34 -13.55 -0.17
CA PHE A 68 10.27 -12.76 -0.97
C PHE A 68 10.42 -11.33 -0.45
N TYR A 69 9.33 -10.69 -0.03
CA TYR A 69 9.35 -9.33 0.50
C TYR A 69 9.10 -9.31 2.01
N THR A 70 9.70 -8.33 2.68
CA THR A 70 9.42 -8.07 4.09
C THR A 70 8.05 -7.41 4.24
N LYS A 71 7.08 -8.14 4.82
CA LYS A 71 5.76 -7.60 5.17
C LYS A 71 5.91 -6.51 6.23
N LEU A 72 5.18 -5.41 6.07
CA LEU A 72 5.03 -4.39 7.11
C LEU A 72 4.37 -5.04 8.32
N ASP A 73 4.78 -4.66 9.52
CA ASP A 73 3.97 -4.92 10.70
C ASP A 73 2.91 -3.82 10.90
N SER A 74 2.02 -4.02 11.87
CA SER A 74 0.98 -3.04 12.16
C SER A 74 1.56 -1.66 12.53
N LEU A 75 2.65 -1.60 13.30
CA LEU A 75 3.25 -0.33 13.70
C LEU A 75 3.84 0.39 12.48
N GLU A 76 4.58 -0.32 11.65
CA GLU A 76 5.18 0.20 10.43
C GLU A 76 4.12 0.73 9.46
N PHE A 77 3.01 0.00 9.30
CA PHE A 77 1.87 0.45 8.50
C PHE A 77 1.39 1.84 8.94
N PHE A 78 1.13 2.05 10.23
CA PHE A 78 0.64 3.36 10.70
C PHE A 78 1.71 4.45 10.60
N GLN A 79 2.97 4.13 10.83
CA GLN A 79 4.04 5.11 10.68
C GLN A 79 4.25 5.52 9.21
N ILE A 80 4.07 4.59 8.26
CA ILE A 80 4.19 4.85 6.82
C ILE A 80 3.05 5.72 6.34
N TYR A 81 1.81 5.30 6.57
CA TYR A 81 0.64 6.01 6.03
C TYR A 81 0.28 7.27 6.81
N GLN A 82 0.69 7.38 8.08
CA GLN A 82 0.42 8.53 8.97
C GLN A 82 -1.04 8.94 9.03
N ASP A 83 -1.94 8.01 8.71
CA ASP A 83 -3.37 8.23 8.61
C ASP A 83 -4.09 7.41 9.67
N THR A 84 -4.54 8.11 10.70
CA THR A 84 -5.34 7.50 11.78
C THR A 84 -6.78 7.22 11.37
N ALA A 85 -7.25 7.67 10.20
CA ALA A 85 -8.60 7.37 9.70
C ALA A 85 -8.68 5.96 9.09
N LYS A 86 -7.54 5.37 8.68
CA LYS A 86 -7.43 3.98 8.21
C LYS A 86 -7.51 2.94 9.34
N LYS A 87 -8.36 3.16 10.35
CA LYS A 87 -8.51 2.27 11.52
C LYS A 87 -9.04 0.89 11.15
N GLU A 88 -9.75 0.78 10.04
CA GLU A 88 -10.32 -0.48 9.55
C GLU A 88 -9.24 -1.54 9.27
N TYR A 89 -8.00 -1.11 8.99
CA TYR A 89 -6.85 -1.98 8.79
C TYR A 89 -6.29 -2.60 10.08
N LEU A 90 -6.64 -2.07 11.27
CA LEU A 90 -6.12 -2.56 12.57
C LEU A 90 -6.71 -3.90 13.00
N GLY A 91 -7.96 -4.17 12.62
CA GLY A 91 -8.73 -5.30 13.17
C GLY A 91 -8.44 -6.65 12.49
N GLN A 92 -7.86 -6.65 11.30
CA GLN A 92 -7.69 -7.84 10.46
C GLN A 92 -6.25 -8.05 9.97
N TYR A 93 -5.27 -7.21 10.33
CA TYR A 93 -3.93 -7.22 9.71
C TYR A 93 -3.17 -8.57 9.75
N SER A 94 -3.39 -9.37 10.80
CA SER A 94 -2.78 -10.70 10.93
C SER A 94 -3.48 -11.80 10.12
N GLU A 95 -4.76 -11.61 9.77
CA GLU A 95 -5.60 -12.58 9.06
C GLU A 95 -6.04 -12.09 7.67
N SER A 96 -5.73 -10.83 7.33
CA SER A 96 -6.08 -10.22 6.06
C SER A 96 -5.16 -10.71 4.94
N ILE A 97 -5.78 -10.98 3.80
CA ILE A 97 -5.09 -11.25 2.53
C ILE A 97 -4.52 -9.94 1.95
N ASP A 98 -4.95 -8.79 2.48
CA ASP A 98 -4.32 -7.50 2.23
C ASP A 98 -2.97 -7.44 2.93
N ASN A 99 -1.93 -7.19 2.14
CA ASN A 99 -0.57 -7.14 2.63
C ASN A 99 0.15 -5.92 2.06
N ASP A 100 1.02 -5.33 2.87
CA ASP A 100 1.96 -4.30 2.41
C ASP A 100 3.36 -4.79 2.65
N PHE A 101 4.24 -4.53 1.70
CA PHE A 101 5.62 -4.98 1.73
C PHE A 101 6.59 -3.86 1.44
N PHE A 102 7.74 -3.86 2.12
CA PHE A 102 8.88 -3.05 1.73
C PHE A 102 9.38 -3.53 0.37
N TYR A 103 9.34 -2.64 -0.63
CA TYR A 103 9.67 -3.00 -2.00
C TYR A 103 11.06 -2.51 -2.39
N SER A 104 11.25 -1.18 -2.50
CA SER A 104 12.53 -0.61 -2.89
C SER A 104 12.87 0.70 -2.17
N LYS A 105 14.11 0.81 -1.69
CA LYS A 105 14.70 2.05 -1.18
C LYS A 105 15.29 2.88 -2.33
N GLN A 106 15.14 4.21 -2.28
CA GLN A 106 15.65 5.10 -3.32
C GLN A 106 16.67 6.09 -2.76
N LYS A 107 17.76 6.28 -3.48
CA LYS A 107 18.72 7.35 -3.23
C LYS A 107 18.08 8.69 -3.58
N SER A 108 17.72 9.43 -2.54
CA SER A 108 17.22 10.79 -2.73
C SER A 108 18.31 11.72 -3.25
N LYS A 109 17.97 12.45 -4.31
CA LYS A 109 18.75 13.57 -4.86
C LYS A 109 18.39 14.90 -4.20
N ARG A 110 17.38 14.88 -3.32
CA ARG A 110 16.76 16.04 -2.67
C ARG A 110 17.10 16.13 -1.18
N GLY A 111 17.84 15.17 -0.63
CA GLY A 111 18.07 15.08 0.81
C GLY A 111 16.80 14.73 1.58
N LEU A 112 15.92 13.94 0.97
CA LEU A 112 14.68 13.43 1.56
C LEU A 112 14.77 11.92 1.74
N TRP A 113 13.80 11.34 2.43
CA TRP A 113 13.64 9.88 2.42
C TRP A 113 12.67 9.49 1.31
N GLU A 114 13.09 8.57 0.46
CA GLU A 114 12.34 8.13 -0.71
C GLU A 114 12.38 6.59 -0.75
N PHE A 115 11.21 5.96 -0.74
CA PHE A 115 11.10 4.51 -0.86
C PHE A 115 9.73 4.10 -1.38
N THR A 116 9.61 2.84 -1.76
CA THR A 116 8.39 2.27 -2.34
C THR A 116 7.84 1.13 -1.50
N ILE A 117 6.52 1.04 -1.46
CA ILE A 117 5.76 -0.03 -0.82
C ILE A 117 4.93 -0.74 -1.88
N LEU A 118 5.00 -2.07 -1.90
CA LEU A 118 4.07 -2.90 -2.66
C LEU A 118 2.84 -3.15 -1.80
N THR A 119 1.69 -2.68 -2.25
CA THR A 119 0.39 -2.89 -1.62
C THR A 119 -0.37 -3.95 -2.39
N GLN A 120 -0.85 -4.96 -1.69
CA GLN A 120 -1.77 -5.98 -2.18
C GLN A 120 -3.11 -5.79 -1.47
N ARG A 121 -4.18 -5.61 -2.23
CA ARG A 121 -5.54 -5.41 -1.71
C ARG A 121 -6.50 -6.38 -2.38
N GLU A 122 -6.97 -7.37 -1.65
CA GLU A 122 -7.97 -8.35 -2.08
C GLU A 122 -9.30 -7.66 -2.36
N GLY A 123 -9.77 -6.79 -1.46
CA GLY A 123 -11.05 -6.08 -1.64
C GLY A 123 -11.08 -5.14 -2.85
N GLU A 124 -9.91 -4.75 -3.36
CA GLU A 124 -9.78 -3.91 -4.55
C GLU A 124 -9.30 -4.70 -5.78
N TYR A 125 -8.98 -5.99 -5.62
CA TYR A 125 -8.29 -6.82 -6.62
C TYR A 125 -7.08 -6.13 -7.25
N CYS A 126 -6.32 -5.37 -6.45
CA CYS A 126 -5.26 -4.50 -6.93
C CYS A 126 -3.94 -4.75 -6.22
N ASP A 127 -2.88 -4.83 -7.02
CA ASP A 127 -1.51 -4.58 -6.64
C ASP A 127 -1.10 -3.18 -7.04
N ARG A 128 -0.40 -2.46 -6.16
CA ARG A 128 0.18 -1.15 -6.48
C ARG A 128 1.54 -1.03 -5.85
N ILE A 129 2.47 -0.42 -6.57
CA ILE A 129 3.71 0.08 -5.97
C ILE A 129 3.53 1.58 -5.77
N LEU A 130 3.62 2.02 -4.52
CA LEU A 130 3.49 3.41 -4.11
C LEU A 130 4.86 3.97 -3.76
N TYR A 131 5.23 5.08 -4.38
CA TYR A 131 6.43 5.85 -4.06
C TYR A 131 6.09 6.88 -2.99
N ASN A 132 6.75 6.77 -1.85
CA ASN A 132 6.51 7.61 -0.69
C ASN A 132 7.72 8.50 -0.44
N ILE A 133 7.47 9.79 -0.23
CA ILE A 133 8.48 10.81 0.02
C ILE A 133 8.25 11.38 1.41
N TYR A 134 9.28 11.34 2.24
CA TYR A 134 9.25 11.85 3.61
C TYR A 134 10.32 12.90 3.84
N ALA A 135 10.00 13.83 4.74
CA ALA A 135 10.98 14.72 5.34
C ALA A 135 11.96 13.91 6.19
N LEU A 136 13.15 14.48 6.43
CA LEU A 136 14.17 13.87 7.28
C LEU A 136 13.71 13.65 8.72
N ASP A 137 12.71 14.41 9.17
CA ASP A 137 12.09 14.21 10.48
C ASP A 137 11.02 13.11 10.49
N GLY A 138 10.85 12.36 9.40
CA GLY A 138 9.91 11.25 9.30
C GLY A 138 8.47 11.65 9.02
N LYS A 139 8.18 12.89 8.62
CA LYS A 139 6.85 13.29 8.16
C LYS A 139 6.63 12.94 6.69
N LEU A 140 5.51 12.30 6.35
CA LEU A 140 5.11 12.05 4.96
C LEU A 140 4.83 13.38 4.25
N ILE A 141 5.47 13.59 3.10
CA ILE A 141 5.30 14.77 2.25
C ILE A 141 4.34 14.45 1.10
N SER A 142 4.58 13.35 0.41
CA SER A 142 3.76 12.93 -0.74
C SER A 142 3.84 11.42 -0.96
N SER A 143 2.82 10.89 -1.63
CA SER A 143 2.77 9.50 -2.07
C SER A 143 2.10 9.45 -3.44
N PHE A 144 2.62 8.66 -4.36
CA PHE A 144 2.03 8.47 -5.68
C PHE A 144 2.30 7.08 -6.23
N ARG A 145 1.45 6.62 -7.15
CA ARG A 145 1.58 5.30 -7.79
C ARG A 145 2.70 5.30 -8.83
N VAL A 146 3.57 4.29 -8.77
CA VAL A 146 4.64 4.06 -9.76
C VAL A 146 4.43 2.81 -10.60
N ALA A 147 3.62 1.85 -10.13
CA ALA A 147 3.14 0.73 -10.93
C ALA A 147 1.84 0.19 -10.33
N GLY A 148 1.10 -0.61 -11.09
CA GLY A 148 -0.12 -1.23 -10.62
C GLY A 148 -0.62 -2.35 -11.53
N SER A 149 -1.39 -3.27 -10.95
CA SER A 149 -2.09 -4.33 -11.66
C SER A 149 -3.38 -4.59 -10.92
N CYS A 150 -4.52 -4.35 -11.55
CA CYS A 150 -5.83 -4.58 -10.97
C CYS A 150 -6.66 -5.49 -11.87
N GLY A 151 -7.58 -6.28 -11.30
CA GLY A 151 -8.63 -6.89 -12.12
C GLY A 151 -9.56 -7.84 -11.40
N ASP A 152 -10.84 -7.75 -11.74
CA ASP A 152 -11.95 -8.44 -11.08
C ASP A 152 -12.89 -9.14 -12.08
N GLY A 153 -12.35 -9.94 -13.00
CA GLY A 153 -13.15 -10.76 -13.94
C GLY A 153 -13.85 -9.98 -15.07
N GLY A 154 -14.16 -8.70 -14.88
CA GLY A 154 -14.70 -7.78 -15.89
C GLY A 154 -13.80 -6.56 -16.13
N TYR A 155 -12.97 -6.19 -15.16
CA TYR A 155 -12.00 -5.10 -15.29
C TYR A 155 -10.56 -5.62 -15.29
N TYR A 156 -9.68 -4.95 -16.02
CA TYR A 156 -8.24 -5.12 -15.88
C TYR A 156 -7.52 -3.78 -16.05
N GLU A 157 -6.65 -3.44 -15.10
CA GLU A 157 -5.71 -2.33 -15.21
C GLU A 157 -4.30 -2.87 -15.14
N THR A 158 -3.41 -2.42 -16.02
CA THR A 158 -1.97 -2.51 -15.78
C THR A 158 -1.33 -1.15 -15.90
N SER A 159 -0.34 -0.91 -15.05
CA SER A 159 0.50 0.26 -15.16
C SER A 159 1.94 -0.03 -14.79
N SER A 160 2.83 0.56 -15.56
CA SER A 160 4.28 0.50 -15.38
C SER A 160 4.85 1.88 -15.66
N GLY A 161 5.95 2.22 -15.02
CA GLY A 161 6.53 3.54 -15.22
C GLY A 161 8.02 3.59 -15.01
N LYS A 162 8.56 4.78 -15.25
CA LYS A 162 9.99 5.05 -15.16
C LYS A 162 10.29 6.50 -14.82
N PHE A 163 11.45 6.74 -14.21
CA PHE A 163 12.02 8.06 -14.10
C PHE A 163 12.62 8.49 -15.44
N LEU A 164 12.13 9.62 -15.98
CA LEU A 164 12.72 10.27 -17.15
C LEU A 164 13.96 11.08 -16.75
N ASN A 165 13.99 11.56 -15.51
CA ASN A 165 15.10 12.22 -14.84
C ASN A 165 14.83 12.21 -13.32
N ASP A 166 15.75 12.76 -12.54
CA ASP A 166 15.65 12.79 -11.06
C ASP A 166 14.36 13.41 -10.51
N SER A 167 13.66 14.25 -11.27
CA SER A 167 12.47 15.00 -10.84
C SER A 167 11.18 14.62 -11.56
N THR A 168 11.24 13.80 -12.60
CA THR A 168 10.08 13.52 -13.46
C THR A 168 9.88 12.02 -13.60
N TYR A 169 8.72 11.56 -13.17
CA TYR A 169 8.27 10.18 -13.32
C TYR A 169 7.15 10.10 -14.37
N GLU A 170 7.24 9.10 -15.24
CA GLU A 170 6.21 8.77 -16.22
C GLU A 170 5.58 7.43 -15.87
N LEU A 171 4.26 7.40 -15.67
CA LEU A 171 3.46 6.21 -15.52
C LEU A 171 2.63 6.01 -16.79
N PHE A 172 2.71 4.84 -17.40
CA PHE A 172 1.82 4.41 -18.46
C PHE A 172 0.80 3.44 -17.90
N SER A 173 -0.47 3.61 -18.26
CA SER A 173 -1.58 2.75 -17.86
C SER A 173 -2.33 2.23 -19.08
N GLU A 174 -2.64 0.94 -19.06
CA GLU A 174 -3.67 0.31 -19.90
C GLU A 174 -4.83 -0.05 -18.99
N ASP A 175 -6.00 0.52 -19.26
CA ASP A 175 -7.24 0.25 -18.58
C ASP A 175 -8.20 -0.45 -19.57
N ASN A 176 -8.71 -1.62 -19.20
CA ASN A 176 -9.48 -2.52 -20.04
C ASN A 176 -10.78 -2.92 -19.34
N TYR A 177 -11.90 -2.38 -19.82
CA TYR A 177 -13.24 -2.72 -19.33
C TYR A 177 -13.90 -3.73 -20.27
N LYS A 178 -13.92 -4.99 -19.86
CA LYS A 178 -14.71 -6.03 -20.52
C LYS A 178 -16.13 -5.98 -19.98
N THR A 179 -17.08 -5.70 -20.87
CA THR A 179 -18.49 -5.85 -20.54
C THR A 179 -18.85 -7.33 -20.60
N GLU A 180 -19.53 -7.85 -19.55
CA GLU A 180 -20.14 -9.20 -19.60
C GLU A 180 -21.25 -9.29 -20.67
N ASP A 181 -21.74 -8.14 -21.11
CA ASP A 181 -22.71 -7.97 -22.18
C ASP A 181 -22.01 -8.07 -23.54
N VAL A 182 -22.28 -9.15 -24.28
CA VAL A 182 -21.70 -9.45 -25.60
C VAL A 182 -22.08 -8.40 -26.66
N GLU A 183 -23.11 -7.58 -26.40
CA GLU A 183 -23.53 -6.51 -27.30
C GLU A 183 -22.73 -5.21 -27.13
N LYS A 184 -22.07 -5.03 -25.98
CA LYS A 184 -21.24 -3.86 -25.72
C LYS A 184 -19.79 -4.13 -26.10
N PRO A 185 -19.15 -3.19 -26.82
CA PRO A 185 -17.78 -3.40 -27.23
C PRO A 185 -16.83 -3.25 -26.04
N ASN A 186 -15.73 -4.00 -26.09
CA ASN A 186 -14.67 -3.88 -25.09
C ASN A 186 -13.95 -2.53 -25.27
N ILE A 187 -13.75 -1.78 -24.19
CA ILE A 187 -13.11 -0.47 -24.22
C ILE A 187 -11.73 -0.59 -23.57
N ILE A 188 -10.70 -0.23 -24.34
CA ILE A 188 -9.33 -0.15 -23.83
C ILE A 188 -8.87 1.31 -23.89
N THR A 189 -8.54 1.88 -22.73
CA THR A 189 -8.01 3.23 -22.62
C THR A 189 -6.54 3.20 -22.25
N TYR A 190 -5.74 3.89 -23.03
CA TYR A 190 -4.32 4.08 -22.78
C TYR A 190 -4.09 5.48 -22.25
N SER A 191 -3.49 5.56 -21.07
CA SER A 191 -3.25 6.81 -20.37
C SER A 191 -1.80 6.95 -19.96
N LYS A 192 -1.36 8.20 -19.80
CA LYS A 192 -0.07 8.56 -19.24
C LYS A 192 -0.26 9.55 -18.11
N THR A 193 0.38 9.29 -16.98
CA THR A 193 0.52 10.26 -15.88
C THR A 193 1.96 10.72 -15.81
N LEU A 194 2.18 12.03 -15.88
CA LEU A 194 3.46 12.65 -15.56
C LEU A 194 3.43 13.18 -14.14
N THR A 195 4.38 12.77 -13.31
CA THR A 195 4.56 13.26 -11.94
C THR A 195 5.85 14.05 -11.84
N ILE A 196 5.74 15.34 -11.48
CA ILE A 196 6.88 16.22 -11.23
C ILE A 196 7.11 16.32 -9.73
N ILE A 197 8.26 15.88 -9.26
CA ILE A 197 8.70 15.91 -7.86
C ILE A 197 9.53 17.18 -7.63
N LYS A 198 9.00 18.09 -6.81
CA LYS A 198 9.68 19.34 -6.45
C LYS A 198 10.81 19.08 -5.45
N PRO A 199 11.77 20.00 -5.29
CA PRO A 199 12.87 19.85 -4.33
C PRO A 199 12.42 19.60 -2.88
N ASN A 200 11.27 20.14 -2.48
CA ASN A 200 10.69 19.94 -1.16
C ASN A 200 9.87 18.64 -1.02
N GLY A 201 9.88 17.76 -2.02
CA GLY A 201 9.17 16.48 -2.02
C GLY A 201 7.68 16.56 -2.40
N THR A 202 7.11 17.76 -2.55
CA THR A 202 5.73 17.89 -3.05
C THR A 202 5.66 17.54 -4.53
N ILE A 203 4.50 17.05 -4.97
CA ILE A 203 4.30 16.60 -6.35
C ILE A 203 3.28 17.45 -7.10
N ALA A 204 3.40 17.47 -8.43
CA ALA A 204 2.35 17.90 -9.35
C ALA A 204 2.14 16.78 -10.37
N GLN A 205 0.88 16.41 -10.62
CA GLN A 205 0.53 15.32 -11.54
C GLN A 205 -0.28 15.85 -12.71
N THR A 206 -0.06 15.27 -13.89
CA THR A 206 -0.83 15.57 -15.10
C THR A 206 -1.15 14.27 -15.81
N ASP A 207 -2.44 14.01 -15.95
CA ASP A 207 -2.98 12.83 -16.63
C ASP A 207 -3.35 13.18 -18.07
N MET A 208 -3.01 12.27 -18.98
CA MET A 208 -3.28 12.42 -20.41
C MET A 208 -3.79 11.09 -20.95
N THR A 209 -4.99 11.11 -21.53
CA THR A 209 -5.45 10.01 -22.38
C THR A 209 -4.69 10.06 -23.71
N LEU A 210 -4.01 8.97 -24.05
CA LEU A 210 -3.26 8.84 -25.29
C LEU A 210 -4.15 8.35 -26.42
N LYS A 211 -4.98 7.33 -26.16
CA LYS A 211 -5.96 6.79 -27.08
C LYS A 211 -7.00 5.95 -26.34
N THR A 212 -8.15 5.78 -26.98
CA THR A 212 -9.17 4.81 -26.60
C THR A 212 -9.46 3.93 -27.79
N GLU A 213 -9.46 2.62 -27.57
CA GLU A 213 -9.77 1.60 -28.56
C GLU A 213 -11.06 0.89 -28.20
N THR A 214 -11.80 0.49 -29.23
CA THR A 214 -13.04 -0.27 -29.12
C THR A 214 -12.79 -1.60 -29.83
N LYS A 215 -12.90 -2.71 -29.08
CA LYS A 215 -12.66 -4.08 -29.57
C LYS A 215 -13.93 -4.91 -29.56
#